data_AF-A0A955QBJ2-F1
#
_entry.id   AF-A0A955QBJ2-F1
#
_cell.length_a   1.000
_cell.length_b   1.000
_cell.length_c   1.000
_cell.angle_alpha   90.00
_cell.angle_beta   90.00
_cell.angle_gamma   90.00
#
_symmetry.space_group_name_H-M   'P 1'
#
loop_
_entity.id
_entity.type
_entity.pdbx_description
1 polymer ?
#
loop_
_entity_poly.entity_id
_entity_poly.type
_entity_poly.pdbx_seq_one_letter_code
_entity_poly.pdbx_strand_id
1 'polypeptide(L)'
;MMLGPVEELAGDQLWGIWTCPDCGIRIGGEGTPKDFDRLMEAIIWTDEAQYQVDRLPPYAQPFVREEVGAFSRQQQHGVVTHARMIAAQNKGVVAWSPEAEARLANVPAAVRAMAKVELERTAIDRSLPEVTVPLMEELKARYFGLAAGRT
;
A
#
# COMPACT_ATOMS: atom_id res chain seq x y z
N MET A 1 -6.66 17.90 -17.95
CA MET A 1 -5.57 17.88 -16.96
C MET A 1 -4.70 16.68 -17.29
N MET A 2 -3.45 16.87 -17.72
CA MET A 2 -2.55 15.73 -17.92
C MET A 2 -1.83 15.46 -16.60
N LEU A 3 -2.05 14.25 -16.09
CA LEU A 3 -1.30 13.69 -14.97
C LEU A 3 0.12 13.38 -15.45
N GLY A 4 1.09 13.99 -14.78
CA GLY A 4 2.48 13.57 -14.86
C GLY A 4 2.71 12.30 -14.03
N PRO A 5 3.95 11.80 -14.00
CA PRO A 5 4.32 10.64 -13.20
C PRO A 5 3.95 10.85 -11.72
N VAL A 6 3.43 9.78 -11.09
CA VAL A 6 3.16 9.74 -9.64
C VAL A 6 4.30 8.96 -9.00
N GLU A 7 5.10 9.63 -8.19
CA GLU A 7 6.27 9.07 -7.54
C GLU A 7 5.93 8.60 -6.11
N GLU A 8 6.48 7.47 -5.68
CA GLU A 8 6.35 6.97 -4.31
C GLU A 8 7.49 7.53 -3.45
N LEU A 9 7.13 8.31 -2.43
CA LEU A 9 8.07 8.88 -1.45
C LEU A 9 8.18 7.98 -0.20
N ALA A 10 9.21 8.24 0.62
CA ALA A 10 9.38 7.54 1.89
C ALA A 10 8.20 7.80 2.83
N GLY A 11 7.66 6.73 3.45
CA GLY A 11 6.63 6.84 4.49
C GLY A 11 5.18 6.86 4.03
N ASP A 12 4.83 6.08 3.00
CA ASP A 12 3.45 5.97 2.45
C ASP A 12 2.91 7.30 1.91
N GLN A 13 3.81 8.11 1.33
CA GLN A 13 3.50 9.37 0.67
C GLN A 13 3.71 9.23 -0.83
N LEU A 14 2.88 9.95 -1.59
CA LEU A 14 2.94 10.03 -3.04
C LEU A 14 3.16 11.49 -3.44
N TRP A 15 3.97 11.69 -4.48
CA TRP A 15 4.14 12.97 -5.14
C TRP A 15 3.54 12.92 -6.53
N GLY A 16 2.55 13.77 -6.80
CA GLY A 16 1.91 13.88 -8.10
C GLY A 16 2.12 15.26 -8.70
N ILE A 17 2.35 15.31 -10.02
CA ILE A 17 2.44 16.55 -10.77
C ILE A 17 1.32 16.58 -11.81
N TRP A 18 0.55 17.66 -11.84
CA TRP A 18 -0.45 17.93 -12.87
C TRP A 18 -0.02 19.10 -13.73
N THR A 19 -0.19 18.95 -15.04
CA THR A 19 -0.01 20.08 -15.98
C THR A 19 -1.36 20.48 -16.55
N CYS A 20 -1.70 21.75 -16.39
CA CYS A 20 -2.85 22.33 -17.07
C CYS A 20 -2.52 22.51 -18.57
N PRO A 21 -3.26 21.86 -19.49
CA PRO A 21 -2.95 21.95 -20.92
C PRO A 21 -3.23 23.33 -21.51
N ASP A 22 -4.16 24.11 -20.93
CA ASP A 22 -4.54 25.43 -21.47
C ASP A 22 -3.58 26.56 -21.08
N CYS A 23 -2.99 26.50 -19.88
CA CYS A 23 -2.14 27.57 -19.36
C CYS A 23 -0.70 27.15 -19.02
N GLY A 24 -0.36 25.87 -19.12
CA GLY A 24 0.99 25.36 -18.87
C GLY A 24 1.43 25.37 -17.39
N ILE A 25 0.55 25.75 -16.47
CA ILE A 25 0.84 25.73 -15.03
C ILE A 25 1.01 24.27 -14.59
N ARG A 26 2.12 24.03 -13.87
CA ARG A 26 2.41 22.77 -13.20
C ARG A 26 2.09 22.90 -11.72
N ILE A 27 1.19 22.06 -11.23
CA ILE A 27 0.84 21.96 -9.81
C ILE A 27 1.41 20.64 -9.30
N GLY A 28 2.23 20.69 -8.26
CA GLY A 28 2.72 19.51 -7.55
C GLY A 28 2.02 19.39 -6.20
N GLY A 29 1.71 18.17 -5.78
CA GLY A 29 1.14 17.90 -4.47
C GLY A 29 1.71 16.62 -3.88
N GLU A 30 1.95 16.65 -2.57
CA GLU A 30 2.24 15.47 -1.76
C GLU A 30 1.00 15.04 -0.99
N GLY A 31 0.83 13.74 -0.77
CA GLY A 31 -0.31 13.21 -0.03
C GLY A 31 -0.24 11.70 0.14
N THR A 32 -1.15 11.13 0.92
CA THR A 32 -1.22 9.67 1.09
C THR A 32 -1.93 9.02 -0.09
N PRO A 33 -1.76 7.71 -0.36
CA PRO A 33 -2.51 7.00 -1.40
C PRO A 33 -4.03 7.21 -1.30
N LYS A 34 -4.56 7.31 -0.07
CA LYS A 34 -5.99 7.57 0.18
C LYS A 34 -6.45 8.96 -0.23
N ASP A 35 -5.57 9.95 -0.17
CA ASP A 35 -5.89 11.31 -0.63
C ASP A 35 -5.94 11.33 -2.16
N PHE A 36 -4.98 10.66 -2.80
CA PHE A 36 -4.97 10.51 -4.26
C PHE A 36 -6.14 9.68 -4.78
N ASP A 37 -6.56 8.62 -4.09
CA ASP A 37 -7.72 7.79 -4.48
C ASP A 37 -9.00 8.63 -4.66
N ARG A 38 -9.17 9.72 -3.89
CA ARG A 38 -10.33 10.61 -3.98
C ARG A 38 -10.26 11.62 -5.12
N LEU A 39 -9.05 11.93 -5.58
CA LEU A 39 -8.80 12.92 -6.63
C LEU A 39 -8.90 12.31 -8.03
N MET A 40 -8.93 10.98 -8.12
CA MET A 40 -8.67 10.25 -9.35
C MET A 40 -9.87 9.40 -9.74
N GLU A 41 -10.48 9.72 -10.89
CA GLU A 41 -11.60 8.93 -11.46
C GLU A 41 -11.12 7.69 -12.22
N ALA A 42 -9.83 7.63 -12.56
CA ALA A 42 -9.20 6.54 -13.31
C ALA A 42 -8.10 5.87 -12.48
N ILE A 43 -7.81 4.59 -12.79
CA ILE A 43 -6.69 3.86 -12.19
C ILE A 43 -5.37 4.41 -12.74
N ILE A 44 -4.55 4.95 -11.86
CA ILE A 44 -3.22 5.49 -12.19
C ILE A 44 -2.16 4.64 -11.52
N TRP A 45 -1.12 4.31 -12.28
CA TRP A 45 0.03 3.56 -11.79
C TRP A 45 1.12 4.54 -11.38
N THR A 46 1.73 4.30 -10.22
CA THR A 46 2.95 5.00 -9.83
C THR A 46 4.13 4.55 -10.69
N ASP A 47 5.18 5.36 -10.74
CA ASP A 47 6.40 5.05 -11.48
C ASP A 47 7.04 3.75 -10.98
N GLU A 48 7.05 3.51 -9.67
CA GLU A 48 7.60 2.29 -9.09
C GLU A 48 6.75 1.05 -9.46
N ALA A 49 5.42 1.13 -9.37
CA ALA A 49 4.55 0.02 -9.77
C ALA A 49 4.69 -0.28 -11.27
N GLN A 50 4.75 0.76 -12.09
CA GLN A 50 4.97 0.67 -13.53
C GLN A 50 6.33 0.02 -13.84
N TYR A 51 7.39 0.44 -13.14
CA TYR A 51 8.74 -0.09 -13.28
C TYR A 51 8.80 -1.61 -13.03
N GLN A 52 8.10 -2.09 -12.01
CA GLN A 52 8.04 -3.52 -11.71
C GLN A 52 7.31 -4.32 -12.79
N VAL A 53 6.21 -3.80 -13.33
CA VAL A 53 5.49 -4.46 -14.43
C VAL A 53 6.35 -4.51 -15.69
N ASP A 54 7.05 -3.43 -16.01
CA ASP A 54 7.84 -3.35 -17.24
C ASP A 54 9.06 -4.30 -17.22
N ARG A 55 9.49 -4.74 -16.03
CA ARG A 55 10.51 -5.80 -15.85
C ARG A 55 9.98 -7.22 -16.06
N LEU A 56 8.66 -7.42 -16.07
CA LEU A 56 8.09 -8.74 -16.31
C LEU A 56 8.24 -9.12 -17.79
N PRO A 57 8.30 -10.43 -18.09
CA PRO A 57 8.25 -10.90 -19.48
C PRO A 57 7.02 -10.34 -20.21
N PRO A 58 7.12 -9.95 -21.50
CA PRO A 58 6.03 -9.26 -22.21
C PRO A 58 4.69 -9.98 -22.19
N TYR A 59 4.71 -11.32 -22.12
CA TYR A 59 3.50 -12.13 -22.02
C TYR A 59 2.81 -12.02 -20.65
N ALA A 60 3.53 -11.73 -19.56
CA ALA A 60 3.00 -11.67 -18.19
C ALA A 60 2.46 -10.28 -17.83
N GLN A 61 2.98 -9.22 -18.46
CA GLN A 61 2.56 -7.84 -18.23
C GLN A 61 1.05 -7.61 -18.32
N PRO A 62 0.33 -8.04 -19.38
CA PRO A 62 -1.10 -7.79 -19.49
C PRO A 62 -1.90 -8.50 -18.39
N PHE A 63 -1.51 -9.71 -18.00
CA PHE A 63 -2.18 -10.46 -16.93
C PHE A 63 -2.03 -9.75 -15.58
N VAL A 64 -0.83 -9.30 -15.24
CA VAL A 64 -0.60 -8.57 -13.98
C VAL A 64 -1.35 -7.24 -13.97
N ARG A 65 -1.36 -6.49 -15.09
CA ARG A 65 -2.13 -5.24 -15.18
C ARG A 65 -3.63 -5.47 -15.02
N GLU A 66 -4.15 -6.56 -15.59
CA GLU A 66 -5.56 -6.93 -15.46
C GLU A 66 -5.91 -7.33 -14.03
N GLU A 67 -5.14 -8.22 -13.41
CA GLU A 67 -5.37 -8.68 -12.04
C GLU A 67 -5.30 -7.53 -11.03
N VAL A 68 -4.24 -6.71 -11.10
CA VAL A 68 -4.07 -5.55 -10.22
C VAL A 68 -5.17 -4.52 -10.49
N GLY A 69 -5.54 -4.31 -11.74
CA GLY A 69 -6.65 -3.43 -12.11
C GLY A 69 -8.00 -3.91 -11.56
N ALA A 70 -8.28 -5.22 -11.61
CA ALA A 70 -9.49 -5.81 -11.05
C ALA A 70 -9.52 -5.67 -9.52
N PHE A 71 -8.40 -5.97 -8.85
CA PHE A 71 -8.25 -5.81 -7.40
C PHE A 71 -8.44 -4.35 -6.97
N SER A 72 -7.84 -3.39 -7.68
CA SER A 72 -7.99 -1.97 -7.39
C SER A 72 -9.44 -1.50 -7.55
N ARG A 73 -10.17 -1.96 -8.56
CA ARG A 73 -11.62 -1.67 -8.68
C ARG A 73 -12.42 -2.26 -7.53
N GLN A 74 -12.12 -3.49 -7.14
CA GLN A 74 -12.81 -4.16 -6.03
C GLN A 74 -12.60 -3.43 -4.69
N GLN A 75 -11.38 -2.92 -4.45
CA GLN A 75 -11.02 -2.17 -3.25
C GLN A 75 -11.27 -0.65 -3.36
N GLN A 76 -11.81 -0.18 -4.49
CA GLN A 76 -12.02 1.25 -4.80
C GLN A 76 -10.75 2.10 -4.70
N HIS A 77 -9.60 1.53 -5.06
CA HIS A 77 -8.32 2.23 -5.16
C HIS A 77 -8.17 2.88 -6.54
N GLY A 78 -7.95 4.18 -6.56
CA GLY A 78 -7.67 4.98 -7.76
C GLY A 78 -6.18 5.01 -8.11
N VAL A 79 -5.29 4.77 -7.14
CA VAL A 79 -3.84 4.71 -7.38
C VAL A 79 -3.27 3.32 -7.07
N VAL A 80 -2.53 2.77 -8.02
CA VAL A 80 -1.78 1.51 -7.87
C VAL A 80 -0.35 1.85 -7.49
N THR A 81 -0.04 1.67 -6.20
CA THR A 81 1.33 1.68 -5.68
C THR A 81 1.97 0.30 -5.79
N HIS A 82 3.29 0.24 -5.68
CA HIS A 82 4.04 -1.02 -5.67
C HIS A 82 3.48 -1.99 -4.62
N ALA A 83 3.18 -1.49 -3.44
CA ALA A 83 2.67 -2.32 -2.37
C ALA A 83 1.23 -2.83 -2.61
N ARG A 84 0.35 -1.99 -3.21
CA ARG A 84 -0.98 -2.43 -3.65
C ARG A 84 -0.91 -3.49 -4.75
N MET A 85 0.09 -3.39 -5.64
CA MET A 85 0.36 -4.39 -6.66
C MET A 85 0.77 -5.73 -6.04
N ILE A 86 1.65 -5.74 -5.03
CA ILE A 86 2.03 -6.97 -4.31
C ILE A 86 0.82 -7.56 -3.57
N ALA A 87 0.01 -6.72 -2.91
CA ALA A 87 -1.21 -7.16 -2.24
C ALA A 87 -2.20 -7.80 -3.23
N ALA A 88 -2.33 -7.25 -4.44
CA ALA A 88 -3.18 -7.82 -5.49
C ALA A 88 -2.67 -9.18 -5.99
N GLN A 89 -1.37 -9.32 -6.23
CA GLN A 89 -0.75 -10.60 -6.64
C GLN A 89 -0.94 -11.69 -5.59
N ASN A 90 -0.88 -11.33 -4.31
CA ASN A 90 -1.13 -12.25 -3.21
C ASN A 90 -2.63 -12.43 -2.90
N LYS A 91 -3.54 -11.96 -3.75
CA LYS A 91 -5.01 -12.03 -3.57
C LYS A 91 -5.50 -11.45 -2.24
N GLY A 92 -4.82 -10.43 -1.72
CA GLY A 92 -5.11 -9.83 -0.42
C GLY A 92 -4.52 -10.59 0.78
N VAL A 93 -3.72 -11.64 0.56
CA VAL A 93 -2.90 -12.26 1.61
C VAL A 93 -1.64 -11.42 1.79
N VAL A 94 -1.52 -10.73 2.92
CA VAL A 94 -0.31 -9.96 3.21
C VAL A 94 0.83 -10.92 3.48
N ALA A 95 1.98 -10.72 2.82
CA ALA A 95 3.17 -11.49 3.10
C ALA A 95 3.69 -11.17 4.51
N TRP A 96 4.40 -12.09 5.16
CA TRP A 96 5.01 -11.85 6.46
C TRP A 96 6.52 -11.99 6.33
N SER A 97 7.28 -11.07 6.95
CA SER A 97 8.72 -11.25 7.04
C SER A 97 9.03 -12.45 7.95
N PRO A 98 10.10 -13.23 7.69
CA PRO A 98 10.47 -14.38 8.53
C PRO A 98 10.65 -14.00 10.01
N GLU A 99 11.18 -12.81 10.27
CA GLU A 99 11.34 -12.26 11.62
C GLU A 99 10.00 -11.93 12.26
N ALA A 100 9.05 -11.39 11.49
CA ALA A 100 7.69 -11.10 11.96
C ALA A 100 6.92 -12.39 12.30
N GLU A 101 7.05 -13.44 11.49
CA GLU A 101 6.46 -14.76 11.78
C GLU A 101 7.02 -15.36 13.08
N ALA A 102 8.34 -15.30 13.27
CA ALA A 102 8.98 -15.78 14.50
C ALA A 102 8.49 -15.01 15.74
N ARG A 103 8.25 -13.70 15.62
CA ARG A 103 7.68 -12.89 16.70
C ARG A 103 6.22 -13.22 16.96
N LEU A 104 5.42 -13.45 15.91
CA LEU A 104 4.02 -13.86 16.04
C LEU A 104 3.90 -15.23 16.73
N ALA A 105 4.83 -16.15 16.46
CA ALA A 105 4.87 -17.45 17.13
C ALA A 105 5.09 -17.33 18.66
N ASN A 106 5.82 -16.31 19.10
CA ASN A 106 6.02 -16.01 20.53
C ASN A 106 4.80 -15.36 21.20
N VAL A 107 3.81 -14.89 20.44
CA VAL A 107 2.57 -14.31 20.99
C VAL A 107 1.68 -15.43 21.57
N PRO A 108 1.06 -15.24 22.74
CA PRO A 108 0.16 -16.23 23.33
C PRO A 108 -1.00 -16.62 22.39
N ALA A 109 -1.33 -17.91 22.35
CA ALA A 109 -2.31 -18.47 21.41
C ALA A 109 -3.68 -17.76 21.46
N ALA A 110 -4.12 -17.33 22.64
CA ALA A 110 -5.40 -16.66 22.85
C ALA A 110 -5.54 -15.33 22.07
N VAL A 111 -4.44 -14.62 21.82
CA VAL A 111 -4.45 -13.32 21.13
C VAL A 111 -3.74 -13.35 19.77
N ARG A 112 -3.05 -14.45 19.44
CA ARG A 112 -2.26 -14.59 18.21
C ARG A 112 -3.10 -14.43 16.94
N ALA A 113 -4.27 -15.07 16.88
CA ALA A 113 -5.16 -14.97 15.72
C ALA A 113 -5.67 -13.54 15.52
N MET A 114 -6.07 -12.87 16.61
CA MET A 114 -6.51 -11.47 16.57
C MET A 114 -5.37 -10.53 16.16
N ALA A 115 -4.16 -10.72 16.72
CA ALA A 115 -3.00 -9.93 16.36
C ALA A 115 -2.62 -10.10 14.89
N LYS A 116 -2.69 -11.34 14.37
CA LYS A 116 -2.44 -11.64 12.96
C LYS A 116 -3.40 -10.86 12.05
N VAL A 117 -4.71 -10.95 12.31
CA VAL A 117 -5.73 -10.25 11.52
C VAL A 117 -5.55 -8.73 11.60
N GLU A 118 -5.26 -8.19 12.77
CA GLU A 118 -5.08 -6.73 12.95
C GLU A 118 -3.82 -6.23 12.22
N LEU A 119 -2.73 -7.01 12.25
CA LEU A 119 -1.49 -6.72 11.54
C LEU A 119 -1.68 -6.75 10.04
N GLU A 120 -2.33 -7.80 9.54
CA GLU A 120 -2.67 -7.93 8.12
C GLU A 120 -3.60 -6.80 7.68
N ARG A 121 -4.63 -6.47 8.45
CA ARG A 121 -5.51 -5.34 8.17
C ARG A 121 -4.75 -4.03 8.14
N THR A 122 -3.89 -3.78 9.12
CA THR A 122 -3.11 -2.54 9.18
C THR A 122 -2.13 -2.43 8.02
N ALA A 123 -1.51 -3.55 7.62
CA ALA A 123 -0.66 -3.59 6.45
C ALA A 123 -1.47 -3.27 5.17
N ILE A 124 -2.65 -3.86 4.98
CA ILE A 124 -3.53 -3.54 3.85
C ILE A 124 -3.96 -2.06 3.89
N ASP A 125 -4.40 -1.57 5.06
CA ASP A 125 -4.88 -0.19 5.25
C ASP A 125 -3.82 0.87 4.94
N ARG A 126 -2.55 0.52 5.16
CA ARG A 126 -1.37 1.36 4.90
C ARG A 126 -0.69 1.01 3.58
N SER A 127 -1.31 0.17 2.75
CA SER A 127 -0.73 -0.29 1.49
C SER A 127 0.71 -0.77 1.70
N LEU A 128 0.95 -1.67 2.66
CA LEU A 128 2.24 -2.31 2.88
C LEU A 128 2.21 -3.69 2.24
N PRO A 129 3.27 -4.10 1.52
CA PRO A 129 3.30 -5.38 0.81
C PRO A 129 3.48 -6.57 1.77
N GLU A 130 4.09 -6.31 2.94
CA GLU A 130 4.39 -7.31 3.94
C GLU A 130 4.24 -6.77 5.38
N VAL A 131 3.92 -7.67 6.32
CA VAL A 131 3.99 -7.41 7.76
C VAL A 131 5.44 -7.53 8.21
N THR A 132 5.99 -6.43 8.71
CA THR A 132 7.36 -6.33 9.20
C THR A 132 7.41 -6.16 10.72
N VAL A 133 8.57 -6.43 11.33
CA VAL A 133 8.79 -6.22 12.77
C VAL A 133 8.49 -4.77 13.22
N PRO A 134 8.90 -3.71 12.50
CA PRO A 134 8.51 -2.34 12.82
C PRO A 134 6.99 -2.15 12.95
N LEU A 135 6.21 -2.68 12.00
CA LEU A 135 4.74 -2.62 12.05
C LEU A 135 4.17 -3.34 13.28
N MET A 136 4.77 -4.48 13.65
CA MET A 136 4.40 -5.20 14.88
C MET A 136 4.66 -4.38 16.14
N GLU A 137 5.83 -3.74 16.24
CA GLU A 137 6.18 -2.94 17.41
C GLU A 137 5.32 -1.66 17.50
N GLU A 138 4.94 -1.05 16.37
CA GLU A 138 4.00 0.09 16.35
C GLU A 138 2.61 -0.30 16.86
N LEU A 139 2.04 -1.41 16.36
CA LEU A 139 0.75 -1.91 16.82
C LEU A 139 0.81 -2.30 18.29
N LYS A 140 1.89 -2.96 18.72
CA LYS A 140 2.13 -3.27 20.12
C LYS A 140 2.20 -2.00 20.96
N ALA A 141 2.96 -0.98 20.55
CA ALA A 141 3.04 0.30 21.25
C ALA A 141 1.67 0.98 21.34
N ARG A 142 0.82 0.87 20.32
CA ARG A 142 -0.55 1.40 20.35
C ARG A 142 -1.44 0.68 21.37
N TYR A 143 -1.39 -0.66 21.41
CA TYR A 143 -2.20 -1.46 22.34
C TYR A 143 -1.71 -1.40 23.78
N PHE A 144 -0.39 -1.46 24.01
CA PHE A 144 0.22 -1.43 25.34
C PHE A 144 0.42 0.01 25.87
N GLY A 145 0.59 1.00 25.00
CA GLY A 145 0.68 2.42 25.36
C GLY A 145 -0.65 3.02 25.83
N LEU A 146 -1.79 2.50 25.36
CA LEU A 146 -3.11 2.84 25.89
C LEU A 146 -3.36 2.29 27.32
N ALA A 147 -2.60 1.29 27.75
CA ALA A 147 -2.69 0.74 29.11
C ALA A 147 -1.87 1.55 30.15
N ALA A 148 -0.86 2.31 29.72
CA ALA A 148 0.02 3.08 30.60
C ALA A 148 -0.48 4.50 30.91
N GLY A 149 -1.59 4.94 30.31
CA GLY A 149 -2.13 6.31 30.43
C GLY A 149 -3.30 6.48 31.39
N ARG A 150 -3.49 5.59 32.37
CA ARG A 150 -4.50 5.76 33.44
C ARG A 150 -3.91 5.47 34.82
N THR A 151 -3.26 6.48 35.38
CA THR A 151 -3.11 6.76 36.83
C THR A 151 -2.77 8.22 36.97
#